data_AF-W1WHV4-F1
#
_entry.id   AF-W1WHV4-F1
#
_cell.length_a   1.000
_cell.length_b   1.000
_cell.length_c   1.000
_cell.angle_alpha   90.00
_cell.angle_beta   90.00
_cell.angle_gamma   90.00
#
_symmetry.space_group_name_H-M   'P 1'
#
loop_
_entity.id
_entity.type
_entity.pdbx_description
1 polymer ?
#
loop_
_entity_poly.entity_id
_entity_poly.type
_entity_poly.pdbx_seq_one_letter_code
_entity_poly.pdbx_strand_id
1 'polypeptide(L)' 'MLVYWLDIVGTAVFAISGVLLAGKLRMDPFGVLVLGVVTAVGGGTIRDMALDHGPVFWV' A
#
# COMPACT_ATOMS: atom_id res chain seq x y z
N MET A 1 -12.30 -5.12 -15.41
CA MET A 1 -11.61 -6.42 -15.38
C MET A 1 -10.10 -6.25 -15.35
N LEU A 2 -9.46 -5.67 -16.39
CA LEU A 2 -8.00 -5.46 -16.40
C LEU A 2 -7.50 -4.58 -15.24
N VAL A 3 -8.14 -3.43 -15.00
CA VAL A 3 -7.76 -2.49 -13.94
C VAL A 3 -7.80 -3.14 -12.55
N TYR A 4 -8.81 -3.98 -12.29
CA TYR A 4 -8.94 -4.69 -11.01
C TYR A 4 -7.76 -5.65 -10.75
N TRP A 5 -7.34 -6.39 -11.77
CA TRP A 5 -6.16 -7.26 -11.65
C TRP A 5 -4.87 -6.46 -11.44
N LEU A 6 -4.71 -5.34 -12.14
CA LEU A 6 -3.56 -4.45 -11.93
C LEU A 6 -3.54 -3.88 -10.52
N ASP A 7 -4.69 -3.52 -9.95
CA ASP A 7 -4.80 -2.96 -8.61
C ASP A 7 -4.39 -3.98 -7.54
N ILE A 8 -4.84 -5.24 -7.65
CA ILE A 8 -4.42 -6.34 -6.78
C ILE A 8 -2.91 -6.59 -6.90
N VAL A 9 -2.39 -6.71 -8.12
CA VAL A 9 -0.97 -6.97 -8.36
C VAL A 9 -0.12 -5.81 -7.84
N GLY A 10 -0.51 -4.57 -8.11
CA GLY A 10 0.16 -3.37 -7.63
C GLY A 10 0.21 -3.35 -6.10
N THR A 11 -0.92 -3.58 -5.44
CA THR A 11 -1.02 -3.65 -3.98
C THR A 11 -0.09 -4.72 -3.41
N ALA A 12 -0.06 -5.92 -3.99
CA ALA A 12 0.82 -7.00 -3.55
C ALA A 12 2.32 -6.64 -3.71
N VAL A 13 2.70 -6.08 -4.86
CA VAL A 13 4.09 -5.66 -5.14
C VAL A 13 4.53 -4.56 -4.17
N PHE A 14 3.68 -3.57 -3.90
CA PHE A 14 3.98 -2.50 -2.95
C PHE A 14 4.08 -2.99 -1.50
N ALA A 15 3.20 -3.91 -1.08
CA ALA A 15 3.30 -4.52 0.24
C ALA A 15 4.64 -5.25 0.43
N ILE A 16 5.05 -6.05 -0.57
CA ILE A 16 6.35 -6.76 -0.55
C ILE A 16 7.51 -5.75 -0.50
N SER A 17 7.47 -4.71 -1.31
CA SER A 17 8.50 -3.65 -1.31
C SER A 17 8.63 -2.97 0.06
N GLY A 18 7.50 -2.63 0.69
CA GLY A 18 7.47 -2.02 2.03
C GLY A 18 8.03 -2.94 3.11
N VAL A 19 7.69 -4.23 3.08
CA VAL A 19 8.23 -5.25 4.00
C VAL A 19 9.73 -5.44 3.80
N LEU A 20 10.20 -5.51 2.55
CA LEU A 20 11.63 -5.65 2.24
C LEU A 20 12.42 -4.42 2.72
N LEU A 21 11.88 -3.22 2.55
CA LEU A 21 12.49 -1.99 3.07
C LEU A 21 12.52 -1.99 4.60
N ALA A 22 11.42 -2.34 5.26
CA ALA A 22 11.36 -2.42 6.72
C ALA A 22 12.38 -3.42 7.29
N GLY A 23 12.55 -4.57 6.62
CA GLY A 23 13.56 -5.55 6.96
C GLY A 23 14.99 -5.01 6.83
N LYS A 24 15.28 -4.24 5.78
CA LYS A 24 16.58 -3.54 5.62
C LYS A 24 16.82 -2.50 6.71
N LEU A 25 15.76 -1.85 7.18
CA LEU A 25 15.80 -0.88 8.29
C LEU A 25 15.81 -1.54 9.67
N ARG A 26 15.80 -2.88 9.76
CA ARG A 26 15.77 -3.65 11.02
C ARG A 26 14.62 -3.23 11.95
N MET A 27 13.46 -2.94 11.36
CA MET A 27 12.25 -2.66 12.12
C MET A 27 11.74 -3.92 12.82
N ASP A 28 11.03 -3.74 13.93
CA ASP A 28 10.30 -4.81 14.61
C ASP A 28 9.11 -5.30 13.74
N PRO A 29 8.53 -6.48 14.04
CA PRO A 29 7.44 -7.06 13.24
C PRO A 29 6.22 -6.13 13.08
N PHE A 30 5.92 -5.31 14.08
CA PHE A 30 4.83 -4.34 13.99
C PHE A 30 5.19 -3.20 13.03
N GLY A 31 6.41 -2.66 13.13
CA GLY A 31 6.92 -1.68 12.17
C GLY A 31 6.95 -2.19 10.73
N VAL A 32 7.34 -3.45 10.52
CA VAL A 32 7.31 -4.12 9.21
C VAL A 32 5.89 -4.21 8.66
N LEU A 33 4.92 -4.59 9.48
CA LEU A 33 3.52 -4.66 9.09
C LEU A 33 2.98 -3.28 8.71
N VAL A 34 3.21 -2.27 9.56
CA VAL A 34 2.75 -0.90 9.33
C VAL A 34 3.36 -0.34 8.05
N LEU A 35 4.67 -0.45 7.85
CA LEU A 35 5.32 0.08 6.65
C LEU A 35 4.85 -0.63 5.38
N GLY A 36 4.67 -1.96 5.43
CA GLY A 36 4.11 -2.74 4.33
C GLY A 36 2.71 -2.29 3.94
N VAL A 37 1.80 -2.16 4.92
CA VAL A 37 0.42 -1.71 4.70
C VAL A 37 0.40 -0.28 4.14
N VAL A 38 1.07 0.66 4.79
CA VAL A 38 1.11 2.07 4.37
C VAL A 38 1.65 2.22 2.94
N THR A 39 2.68 1.44 2.58
CA THR A 39 3.24 1.44 1.22
C THR A 39 2.23 0.89 0.20
N ALA A 40 1.45 -0.12 0.57
CA ALA A 40 0.44 -0.73 -0.30
C ALA A 40 -0.80 0.17 -0.52
N VAL A 41 -1.36 0.77 0.54
CA VAL A 41 -2.58 1.60 0.44
C VAL A 41 -2.31 3.08 0.19
N GLY A 42 -1.08 3.56 0.43
CA GLY A 42 -0.74 4.98 0.37
C GLY A 42 -0.98 5.60 -1.01
N GLY A 43 -0.63 4.89 -2.09
CA GLY A 43 -0.83 5.37 -3.45
C GLY A 43 -2.31 5.57 -3.81
N GLY A 44 -3.16 4.58 -3.52
CA GLY A 44 -4.60 4.68 -3.74
C GLY A 44 -5.26 5.74 -2.86
N THR A 45 -4.79 5.89 -1.62
CA THR A 45 -5.24 6.96 -0.71
C THR A 45 -4.95 8.34 -1.28
N ILE A 46 -3.74 8.58 -1.76
CA ILE A 46 -3.36 9.87 -2.37
C ILE A 46 -4.17 10.12 -3.65
N ARG A 47 -4.39 9.09 -4.48
CA ARG A 47 -5.24 9.16 -5.67
C ARG A 47 -6.65 9.60 -5.31
N ASP A 48 -7.27 8.94 -4.34
CA ASP A 48 -8.66 9.19 -3.96
C ASP A 48 -8.82 10.60 -3.36
N MET A 49 -7.86 11.03 -2.54
CA MET A 49 -7.81 12.40 -2.01
C MET A 49 -7.61 13.46 -3.11
N ALA A 50 -6.72 13.21 -4.08
CA ALA A 50 -6.44 14.14 -5.17
C ALA A 50 -7.62 14.29 -6.14
N LEU A 51 -8.47 13.27 -6.25
CA LEU A 51 -9.66 13.25 -7.10
C LEU A 51 -10.93 13.68 -6.35
N ASP A 52 -10.83 14.08 -5.08
CA ASP A 52 -11.98 14.35 -4.19
C ASP A 52 -12.99 13.19 -4.17
N HIS A 53 -12.49 11.96 -4.30
CA HIS A 53 -13.28 10.76 -4.47
C HIS A 53 -13.67 10.16 -3.12
N GLY A 54 -14.49 10.88 -2.35
CA GLY A 54 -15.15 10.38 -1.13
C GLY A 54 -14.21 9.71 -0.11
N PRO A 55 -14.68 8.72 0.67
CA PRO A 55 -13.81 7.95 1.56
C PRO A 55 -12.81 7.10 0.76
N VAL A 56 -11.61 6.91 1.32
CA VAL A 56 -10.53 6.15 0.69
C VAL A 56 -10.94 4.70 0.44
N PHE A 57 -10.48 4.11 -0.67
CA PHE A 57 -10.95 2.80 -1.17
C PHE A 57 -10.86 1.61 -0.18
N TRP A 58 -10.08 1.72 0.89
CA TRP A 58 -9.80 0.66 1.86
C TRP A 58 -10.50 0.86 3.21
N VAL A 59 -11.27 1.94 3.36
CA VAL A 59 -12.14 2.26 4.50
C VAL A 59 -13.58 1.93 4.14
#